data_AF-A0A7I8IG31-F1
#
_entry.id   AF-A0A7I8IG31-F1
#
_cell.length_a   1.000
_cell.length_b   1.000
_cell.length_c   1.000
_cell.angle_alpha   90.00
_cell.angle_beta   90.00
_cell.angle_gamma   90.00
#
_symmetry.space_group_name_H-M   'P 1'
#
loop_
_entity.id
_entity.type
_entity.pdbx_description
1 polymer ?
#
loop_
_entity_poly.entity_id
_entity_poly.type
_entity_poly.pdbx_seq_one_letter_code
_entity_poly.pdbx_strand_id
1 'polypeptide(L)'
;MCLIYRREGVWGKMEELARLYGLFVCVFLYNFSAYMVSPVITDVTMAAICPGRDRCSLAILLRGLQQAITGMGTLLVTPCMGSLSDRYGRKALLAVPMALAAVPPAILSCNRTQAFFYVYYVVNIFTGVICDGSLQCLPIAYVADEVGERRRASAIGMLSGVAMVGFVAGILTSRFLSTTVTFRVAATMAVFAALYARVLLVESCRPGGASTSAQSSQSIPTSRLSGPEPGGEPPLLPSVKAPLSLRDLTTSFGCLTFSRAAVVAFLSSLGEGGLQASLLYYLKARFNFSKDQFADILLIGGIAGAISQLFLMPLLVPTVGEDRLLSVGLLASFINIFLYSIAWASWVPYMTSVAVAMTILCQPCIRTIVSKEAEPSEQGAAQACISAVCSFANILSPLAFTPLTALFLSEAAPFNFPGFGLLCVGIAPMAAFIQSLAMARSQLPPRR
;
A
#
# COMPACT_ATOMS: atom_id res chain seq x y z
N MET A 1 23.17 -23.24 -32.03
CA MET A 1 23.16 -21.79 -31.68
C MET A 1 21.92 -21.36 -30.88
N CYS A 2 20.68 -21.72 -31.30
CA CYS A 2 19.44 -21.38 -30.56
C CYS A 2 19.34 -22.02 -29.14
N LEU A 3 19.91 -23.22 -28.95
CA LEU A 3 19.95 -23.90 -27.64
C LEU A 3 20.98 -23.29 -26.65
N ILE A 4 22.03 -22.62 -27.14
CA ILE A 4 23.05 -21.99 -26.29
C ILE A 4 22.56 -20.61 -25.83
N TYR A 5 21.93 -19.84 -26.71
CA TYR A 5 21.29 -18.56 -26.37
C TYR A 5 20.13 -18.74 -25.36
N ARG A 6 19.36 -19.84 -25.47
CA ARG A 6 18.34 -20.20 -24.48
C ARG A 6 18.94 -20.60 -23.13
N ARG A 7 20.14 -21.19 -23.13
CA ARG A 7 20.85 -21.60 -21.91
C ARG A 7 21.43 -20.39 -21.16
N GLU A 8 22.02 -19.43 -21.87
CA GLU A 8 22.49 -18.16 -21.30
C GLU A 8 21.33 -17.31 -20.74
N GLY A 9 20.20 -17.27 -21.45
CA GLY A 9 18.99 -16.58 -20.96
C GLY A 9 18.37 -17.19 -19.71
N VAL A 10 18.45 -18.52 -19.54
CA VAL A 10 17.93 -19.24 -18.36
C VAL A 10 18.90 -19.18 -17.19
N TRP A 11 20.22 -19.30 -17.43
CA TRP A 11 21.23 -19.17 -16.38
C TRP A 11 21.28 -17.75 -15.81
N GLY A 12 21.28 -16.72 -16.66
CA GLY A 12 21.19 -15.33 -16.19
C GLY A 12 19.88 -15.03 -15.44
N LYS A 13 18.78 -15.74 -15.77
CA LYS A 13 17.52 -15.63 -15.03
C LYS A 13 17.61 -16.25 -13.64
N MET A 14 18.29 -17.38 -13.49
CA MET A 14 18.51 -18.05 -12.21
C MET A 14 19.41 -17.22 -11.28
N GLU A 15 20.46 -16.59 -11.82
CA GLU A 15 21.35 -15.72 -11.04
C GLU A 15 20.67 -14.42 -10.59
N GLU A 16 19.89 -13.75 -11.45
CA GLU A 16 19.12 -12.56 -11.05
C GLU A 16 18.08 -12.90 -9.96
N LEU A 17 17.38 -14.04 -10.11
CA LEU A 17 16.43 -14.52 -9.09
C LEU A 17 17.13 -14.89 -7.78
N ALA A 18 18.32 -15.49 -7.85
CA ALA A 18 19.11 -15.80 -6.68
C ALA A 18 19.54 -14.54 -5.91
N ARG A 19 19.86 -13.44 -6.62
CA ARG A 19 20.16 -12.13 -6.00
C ARG A 19 18.93 -11.50 -5.33
N LEU A 20 17.74 -11.73 -5.88
CA LEU A 20 16.47 -11.23 -5.32
C LEU A 20 15.90 -12.11 -4.19
N TYR A 21 16.39 -13.34 -4.02
CA TYR A 21 15.89 -14.26 -3.00
C TYR A 21 15.92 -13.63 -1.59
N GLY A 22 17.01 -12.94 -1.25
CA GLY A 22 17.13 -12.23 0.03
C GLY A 22 16.04 -11.17 0.23
N LEU A 23 15.70 -10.42 -0.83
CA LEU A 23 14.62 -9.43 -0.78
C LEU A 23 13.25 -10.11 -0.62
N PHE A 24 12.99 -11.19 -1.34
CA PHE A 24 11.73 -11.93 -1.22
C PHE A 24 11.51 -12.44 0.19
N VAL A 25 12.54 -13.00 0.84
CA VAL A 25 12.44 -13.43 2.24
C VAL A 25 12.15 -12.25 3.17
N CYS A 26 12.81 -11.11 2.99
CA CYS A 26 12.53 -9.89 3.79
C CYS A 26 11.07 -9.44 3.66
N VAL A 27 10.59 -9.33 2.42
CA VAL A 27 9.23 -8.87 2.13
C VAL A 27 8.21 -9.86 2.66
N PHE A 28 8.45 -11.16 2.54
CA PHE A 28 7.60 -12.19 3.14
C PHE A 28 7.49 -12.02 4.66
N LEU A 29 8.62 -11.94 5.36
CA LEU A 29 8.66 -11.85 6.83
C LEU A 29 7.97 -10.57 7.33
N TYR A 30 8.19 -9.44 6.65
CA TYR A 30 7.52 -8.19 7.00
C TYR A 30 6.00 -8.31 6.83
N ASN A 31 5.52 -8.75 5.66
CA ASN A 31 4.08 -8.87 5.41
C ASN A 31 3.43 -9.89 6.35
N PHE A 32 4.11 -11.00 6.62
CA PHE A 32 3.70 -11.98 7.62
C PHE A 32 3.45 -11.31 8.98
N SER A 33 4.43 -10.56 9.48
CA SER A 33 4.33 -9.87 10.76
C SER A 33 3.23 -8.79 10.78
N ALA A 34 3.18 -7.94 9.76
CA ALA A 34 2.29 -6.78 9.71
C ALA A 34 0.81 -7.21 9.70
N TYR A 35 0.48 -8.22 8.89
CA TYR A 35 -0.91 -8.64 8.72
C TYR A 35 -1.40 -9.62 9.78
N MET A 36 -0.50 -10.30 10.48
CA MET A 36 -0.85 -11.12 11.64
C MET A 36 -1.59 -10.34 12.74
N VAL A 37 -1.35 -9.02 12.84
CA VAL A 37 -1.99 -8.14 13.84
C VAL A 37 -3.39 -7.67 13.41
N SER A 38 -3.68 -7.63 12.11
CA SER A 38 -4.91 -7.03 11.55
C SER A 38 -6.23 -7.58 12.10
N PRO A 39 -6.46 -8.91 12.22
CA PRO A 39 -7.73 -9.42 12.75
C PRO A 39 -7.83 -9.27 14.27
N VAL A 40 -6.71 -9.07 14.96
CA VAL A 40 -6.65 -9.04 16.42
C VAL A 40 -6.82 -7.63 16.97
N ILE A 41 -6.41 -6.61 16.20
CA ILE A 41 -6.36 -5.22 16.70
C ILE A 41 -7.74 -4.65 17.03
N THR A 42 -8.79 -5.02 16.29
CA THR A 42 -10.16 -4.56 16.56
C THR A 42 -10.63 -5.01 17.94
N ASP A 43 -10.44 -6.29 18.29
CA ASP A 43 -10.82 -6.82 19.60
C ASP A 43 -10.02 -6.16 20.73
N VAL A 44 -8.72 -5.96 20.53
CA VAL A 44 -7.85 -5.32 21.53
C VAL A 44 -8.24 -3.86 21.74
N THR A 45 -8.53 -3.14 20.66
CA THR A 45 -8.95 -1.73 20.73
C THR A 45 -10.28 -1.60 21.47
N MET A 46 -11.26 -2.45 21.14
CA MET A 46 -12.56 -2.47 21.82
C MET A 46 -12.42 -2.80 23.30
N ALA A 47 -11.63 -3.83 23.65
CA ALA A 47 -11.41 -4.23 25.04
C ALA A 47 -10.69 -3.16 25.87
N ALA A 48 -9.76 -2.41 25.28
CA ALA A 48 -8.98 -1.40 25.99
C ALA A 48 -9.72 -0.07 26.19
N ILE A 49 -10.55 0.35 25.23
CA ILE A 49 -11.24 1.65 25.26
C ILE A 49 -12.64 1.54 25.86
N CYS A 50 -13.37 0.48 25.49
CA CYS A 50 -14.77 0.30 25.81
C CYS A 50 -14.99 -1.11 26.41
N PRO A 51 -14.47 -1.37 27.63
CA PRO A 51 -14.52 -2.69 28.24
C PRO A 51 -15.98 -3.16 28.40
N GLY A 52 -16.27 -4.37 27.93
CA GLY A 52 -17.59 -4.99 28.03
C GLY A 52 -18.65 -4.46 27.04
N ARG A 53 -18.29 -3.61 26.08
CA ARG A 53 -19.21 -3.11 25.04
C ARG A 53 -18.75 -3.53 23.65
N ASP A 54 -19.69 -4.01 22.84
CA ASP A 54 -19.44 -4.36 21.42
C ASP A 54 -19.56 -3.15 20.47
N ARG A 55 -20.03 -2.00 20.98
CA ARG A 55 -20.18 -0.74 20.24
C ARG A 55 -19.41 0.37 20.94
N CYS A 56 -18.54 1.03 20.18
CA CYS A 56 -17.69 2.10 20.70
C CYS A 56 -17.39 3.11 19.58
N SER A 57 -18.04 4.26 19.62
CA SER A 57 -17.81 5.34 18.65
C SER A 57 -16.37 5.84 18.69
N LEU A 58 -15.78 5.95 19.88
CA LEU A 58 -14.40 6.41 20.07
C LEU A 58 -13.36 5.51 19.40
N ALA A 59 -13.51 4.18 19.49
CA ALA A 59 -12.60 3.23 18.86
C ALA A 59 -12.58 3.37 17.32
N ILE A 60 -13.76 3.57 16.73
CA ILE A 60 -13.93 3.76 15.28
C ILE A 60 -13.30 5.08 14.83
N LEU A 61 -13.55 6.16 15.57
CA LEU A 61 -12.99 7.48 15.30
C LEU A 61 -11.45 7.49 15.40
N LEU A 62 -10.90 6.84 16.43
CA LEU A 62 -9.45 6.71 16.58
C LEU A 62 -8.84 5.91 15.42
N ARG A 63 -9.48 4.82 14.98
CA ARG A 63 -9.01 4.08 13.80
C ARG A 63 -9.00 4.95 12.55
N GLY A 64 -10.05 5.73 12.34
CA GLY A 64 -10.13 6.64 11.20
C GLY A 64 -9.07 7.73 11.23
N LEU A 65 -8.90 8.37 12.39
CA LEU A 65 -7.88 9.39 12.60
C LEU A 65 -6.46 8.84 12.39
N GLN A 66 -6.17 7.66 12.93
CA GLN A 66 -4.91 6.97 12.71
C GLN A 66 -4.63 6.76 11.22
N GLN A 67 -5.62 6.25 10.46
CA GLN A 67 -5.46 6.00 9.03
C GLN A 67 -5.24 7.30 8.25
N ALA A 68 -5.98 8.37 8.58
CA ALA A 68 -5.82 9.68 7.94
C ALA A 68 -4.43 10.29 8.18
N ILE A 69 -3.96 10.29 9.44
CA ILE A 69 -2.63 10.83 9.79
C ILE A 69 -1.54 9.99 9.14
N THR A 70 -1.66 8.66 9.18
CA THR A 70 -0.69 7.75 8.57
C THR A 70 -0.61 7.95 7.05
N GLY A 71 -1.75 8.05 6.37
CA GLY A 71 -1.81 8.32 4.93
C GLY A 71 -1.19 9.67 4.56
N MET A 72 -1.49 10.72 5.33
CA MET A 72 -0.93 12.06 5.11
C MET A 72 0.58 12.10 5.34
N GLY A 73 1.07 11.49 6.42
CA GLY A 73 2.50 11.42 6.69
C GLY A 73 3.23 10.57 5.63
N THR A 74 2.63 9.47 5.19
CA THR A 74 3.20 8.60 4.15
C THR A 74 3.37 9.35 2.82
N LEU A 75 2.42 10.20 2.44
CA LEU A 75 2.51 11.02 1.23
C LEU A 75 3.75 11.93 1.22
N LEU A 76 4.16 12.44 2.38
CA LEU A 76 5.30 13.34 2.53
C LEU A 76 6.62 12.59 2.78
N VAL A 77 6.58 11.52 3.57
CA VAL A 77 7.77 10.78 4.02
C VAL A 77 8.26 9.78 2.96
N THR A 78 7.38 9.18 2.17
CA THR A 78 7.77 8.15 1.18
C THR A 78 8.76 8.69 0.12
N PRO A 79 8.55 9.88 -0.50
CA PRO A 79 9.53 10.44 -1.43
C PRO A 79 10.87 10.77 -0.75
N CYS A 80 10.82 11.28 0.48
CA CYS A 80 12.01 11.55 1.29
C CYS A 80 12.82 10.28 1.53
N MET A 81 12.14 9.21 1.97
CA MET A 81 12.74 7.88 2.16
C MET A 81 13.30 7.32 0.85
N GLY A 82 12.62 7.49 -0.29
CA GLY A 82 13.16 7.14 -1.60
C GLY A 82 14.50 7.83 -1.89
N SER A 83 14.55 9.15 -1.74
CA SER A 83 15.78 9.94 -1.97
C SER A 83 16.90 9.65 -0.95
N LEU A 84 16.52 9.29 0.27
CA LEU A 84 17.47 8.93 1.32
C LEU A 84 18.06 7.54 1.03
N SER A 85 17.25 6.62 0.51
CA SER A 85 17.68 5.29 0.09
C SER A 85 18.71 5.37 -1.02
N ASP A 86 18.54 6.37 -1.87
CA ASP A 86 19.45 6.66 -2.97
C ASP A 86 20.82 7.18 -2.48
N ARG A 87 20.92 7.76 -1.27
CA ARG A 87 22.21 8.25 -0.74
C ARG A 87 22.88 7.28 0.22
N TYR A 88 22.09 6.66 1.10
CA TYR A 88 22.59 5.83 2.21
C TYR A 88 22.59 4.33 1.90
N GLY A 89 22.17 3.94 0.69
CA GLY A 89 22.02 2.55 0.28
C GLY A 89 20.63 2.00 0.55
N ARG A 90 20.17 1.11 -0.34
CA ARG A 90 18.82 0.53 -0.29
C ARG A 90 18.68 -0.46 0.87
N LYS A 91 19.73 -1.23 1.16
CA LYS A 91 19.71 -2.21 2.24
C LYS A 91 19.56 -1.54 3.60
N ALA A 92 20.37 -0.53 3.86
CA ALA A 92 20.38 0.16 5.14
C ALA A 92 19.02 0.82 5.41
N LEU A 93 18.42 1.45 4.40
CA LEU A 93 17.16 2.13 4.57
C LEU A 93 15.94 1.20 4.55
N LEU A 94 16.02 0.01 3.94
CA LEU A 94 14.94 -0.98 4.03
C LEU A 94 14.80 -1.57 5.45
N ALA A 95 15.93 -1.75 6.15
CA ALA A 95 15.93 -2.34 7.48
C ALA A 95 15.37 -1.42 8.59
N VAL A 96 15.49 -0.10 8.44
CA VAL A 96 15.03 0.87 9.47
C VAL A 96 13.51 0.80 9.68
N PRO A 97 12.66 0.89 8.65
CA PRO A 97 11.22 0.70 8.80
C PRO A 97 10.84 -0.69 9.30
N MET A 98 11.55 -1.74 8.91
CA MET A 98 11.28 -3.10 9.41
C MET A 98 11.55 -3.21 10.92
N ALA A 99 12.62 -2.59 11.41
CA ALA A 99 12.91 -2.54 12.85
C ALA A 99 11.85 -1.73 13.60
N LEU A 100 11.44 -0.59 13.02
CA LEU A 100 10.44 0.28 13.62
C LEU A 100 9.05 -0.40 13.68
N ALA A 101 8.69 -1.20 12.68
CA ALA A 101 7.46 -1.97 12.64
C ALA A 101 7.33 -3.03 13.75
N ALA A 102 8.44 -3.40 14.42
CA ALA A 102 8.41 -4.32 15.57
C ALA A 102 7.90 -3.66 16.85
N VAL A 103 8.00 -2.33 16.97
CA VAL A 103 7.70 -1.61 18.22
C VAL A 103 6.21 -1.67 18.59
N PRO A 104 5.25 -1.38 17.69
CA PRO A 104 3.83 -1.45 18.05
C PRO A 104 3.36 -2.82 18.58
N PRO A 105 3.62 -3.97 17.90
CA PRO A 105 3.24 -5.27 18.45
C PRO A 105 4.01 -5.62 19.73
N ALA A 106 5.24 -5.15 19.91
CA ALA A 106 5.98 -5.35 21.15
C ALA A 106 5.30 -4.66 22.36
N ILE A 107 4.79 -3.44 22.18
CA ILE A 107 4.05 -2.72 23.23
C ILE A 107 2.81 -3.52 23.67
N LEU A 108 2.02 -3.99 22.71
CA LEU A 108 0.80 -4.77 22.99
C LEU A 108 1.08 -6.19 23.47
N SER A 109 2.28 -6.72 23.22
CA SER A 109 2.75 -7.98 23.80
C SER A 109 3.03 -7.85 25.31
N CYS A 110 3.51 -6.69 25.76
CA CYS A 110 3.82 -6.44 27.18
C CYS A 110 2.56 -6.32 28.03
N ASN A 111 1.67 -5.38 27.68
CA ASN A 111 0.42 -5.16 28.40
C ASN A 111 -0.63 -4.52 27.47
N ARG A 112 -1.92 -4.75 27.76
CA ARG A 112 -3.06 -4.29 26.95
C ARG A 112 -4.07 -3.47 27.78
N THR A 113 -3.60 -2.84 28.84
CA THR A 113 -4.38 -1.83 29.58
C THR A 113 -4.60 -0.59 28.71
N GLN A 114 -5.58 0.23 29.09
CA GLN A 114 -5.92 1.47 28.37
C GLN A 114 -4.70 2.40 28.17
N ALA A 115 -3.83 2.52 29.18
CA ALA A 115 -2.60 3.32 29.08
C ALA A 115 -1.63 2.79 28.01
N PHE A 116 -1.39 1.47 27.98
CA PHE A 116 -0.54 0.84 26.98
C PHE A 116 -1.14 0.95 25.57
N PHE A 117 -2.47 0.90 25.46
CA PHE A 117 -3.14 1.11 24.18
C PHE A 117 -2.89 2.53 23.63
N TYR A 118 -2.95 3.58 24.44
CA TYR A 118 -2.65 4.94 23.97
C TYR A 118 -1.18 5.11 23.58
N VAL A 119 -0.25 4.49 24.32
CA VAL A 119 1.16 4.46 23.93
C VAL A 119 1.32 3.75 22.59
N TYR A 120 0.71 2.56 22.44
CA TYR A 120 0.66 1.85 21.16
C TYR A 120 0.07 2.73 20.05
N TYR A 121 -1.03 3.44 20.29
CA TYR A 121 -1.71 4.25 19.30
C TYR A 121 -0.81 5.36 18.75
N VAL A 122 -0.16 6.12 19.63
CA VAL A 122 0.76 7.20 19.24
C VAL A 122 1.99 6.64 18.51
N VAL A 123 2.58 5.58 19.05
CA VAL A 123 3.74 4.94 18.44
C VAL A 123 3.37 4.36 17.08
N ASN A 124 2.22 3.70 16.96
CA ASN A 124 1.77 3.07 15.72
C ASN A 124 1.48 4.08 14.61
N ILE A 125 0.99 5.29 14.95
CA ILE A 125 0.89 6.41 13.99
C ILE A 125 2.29 6.80 13.51
N PHE A 126 3.21 7.05 14.44
CA PHE A 126 4.57 7.47 14.11
C PHE A 126 5.30 6.43 13.25
N THR A 127 5.21 5.15 13.61
CA THR A 127 5.80 4.05 12.84
C THR A 127 5.11 3.89 11.50
N GLY A 128 3.77 3.98 11.45
CA GLY A 128 3.00 3.85 10.20
C GLY A 128 3.40 4.89 9.16
N VAL A 129 3.58 6.16 9.57
CA VAL A 129 4.03 7.26 8.69
C VAL A 129 5.35 6.94 7.97
N ILE A 130 6.26 6.23 8.65
CA ILE A 130 7.55 5.84 8.09
C ILE A 130 7.45 4.52 7.33
N CYS A 131 6.69 3.55 7.84
CA CYS A 131 6.70 2.16 7.36
C CYS A 131 5.83 1.93 6.14
N ASP A 132 4.58 2.41 6.12
CA ASP A 132 3.56 1.98 5.16
C ASP A 132 4.00 2.23 3.70
N GLY A 133 4.46 3.43 3.38
CA GLY A 133 4.92 3.74 2.02
C GLY A 133 6.35 3.31 1.72
N SER A 134 7.26 3.38 2.71
CA SER A 134 8.66 2.99 2.50
C SER A 134 8.79 1.50 2.17
N LEU A 135 8.01 0.65 2.84
CA LEU A 135 8.07 -0.81 2.65
C LEU A 135 7.39 -1.27 1.36
N GLN A 136 6.66 -0.39 0.68
CA GLN A 136 6.19 -0.61 -0.69
C GLN A 136 7.19 -0.08 -1.72
N CYS A 137 7.69 1.14 -1.53
CA CYS A 137 8.55 1.83 -2.51
C CYS A 137 9.96 1.21 -2.58
N LEU A 138 10.60 0.96 -1.43
CA LEU A 138 12.00 0.52 -1.38
C LEU A 138 12.23 -0.85 -2.02
N PRO A 139 11.39 -1.89 -1.79
CA PRO A 139 11.56 -3.17 -2.47
C PRO A 139 11.38 -3.09 -3.98
N ILE A 140 10.41 -2.29 -4.47
CA ILE A 140 10.21 -2.08 -5.90
C ILE A 140 11.43 -1.41 -6.52
N ALA A 141 12.00 -0.41 -5.83
CA ALA A 141 13.17 0.28 -6.29
C ALA A 141 14.44 -0.60 -6.22
N TYR A 142 14.55 -1.49 -5.23
CA TYR A 142 15.61 -2.51 -5.18
C TYR A 142 15.52 -3.47 -6.37
N VAL A 143 14.31 -3.97 -6.69
CA VAL A 143 14.11 -4.81 -7.89
C VAL A 143 14.48 -4.04 -9.15
N ALA A 144 14.19 -2.74 -9.20
CA ALA A 144 14.52 -1.91 -10.35
C ALA A 144 16.03 -1.75 -10.57
N ASP A 145 16.83 -1.73 -9.51
CA ASP A 145 18.28 -1.61 -9.60
C ASP A 145 18.96 -2.94 -9.98
N GLU A 146 18.46 -4.09 -9.49
CA GLU A 146 19.06 -5.41 -9.76
C GLU A 146 18.60 -6.07 -11.06
N VAL A 147 17.39 -5.74 -11.55
CA VAL A 147 16.76 -6.42 -12.69
C VAL A 147 16.66 -5.50 -13.89
N GLY A 148 17.16 -5.97 -15.04
CA GLY A 148 17.05 -5.27 -16.32
C GLY A 148 15.60 -5.04 -16.76
N GLU A 149 15.38 -3.98 -17.56
CA GLU A 149 14.05 -3.47 -17.92
C GLU A 149 13.09 -4.54 -18.47
N ARG A 150 13.59 -5.45 -19.32
CA ARG A 150 12.79 -6.52 -19.94
C ARG A 150 12.17 -7.49 -18.92
N ARG A 151 12.82 -7.70 -17.77
CA ARG A 151 12.40 -8.67 -16.74
C ARG A 151 11.82 -8.00 -15.48
N ARG A 152 11.98 -6.68 -15.35
CA ARG A 152 11.58 -5.90 -14.17
C ARG A 152 10.10 -6.07 -13.82
N ALA A 153 9.20 -6.03 -14.81
CA ALA A 153 7.77 -6.22 -14.57
C ALA A 153 7.44 -7.60 -13.97
N SER A 154 8.10 -8.66 -14.46
CA SER A 154 7.94 -10.01 -13.90
C SER A 154 8.48 -10.11 -12.48
N ALA A 155 9.62 -9.48 -12.20
CA ALA A 155 10.22 -9.44 -10.85
C ALA A 155 9.36 -8.67 -9.84
N ILE A 156 8.81 -7.51 -10.23
CA ILE A 156 7.84 -6.76 -9.42
C ILE A 156 6.57 -7.59 -9.18
N GLY A 157 6.10 -8.35 -10.19
CA GLY A 157 4.98 -9.27 -10.03
C GLY A 157 5.25 -10.38 -9.00
N MET A 158 6.43 -11.01 -9.05
CA MET A 158 6.84 -12.02 -8.05
C MET A 158 6.94 -11.42 -6.65
N LEU A 159 7.48 -10.20 -6.53
CA LEU A 159 7.57 -9.47 -5.27
C LEU A 159 6.19 -9.26 -4.63
N SER A 160 5.21 -8.79 -5.40
CA SER A 160 3.82 -8.64 -4.95
C SER A 160 3.18 -9.98 -4.58
N GLY A 161 3.49 -11.05 -5.33
CA GLY A 161 3.04 -12.40 -5.00
C GLY A 161 3.59 -12.88 -3.65
N VAL A 162 4.88 -12.68 -3.38
CA VAL A 162 5.51 -13.03 -2.10
C VAL A 162 4.90 -12.22 -0.94
N ALA A 163 4.63 -10.94 -1.15
CA ALA A 163 3.93 -10.11 -0.17
C ALA A 163 2.53 -10.68 0.15
N MET A 164 1.79 -11.13 -0.87
CA MET A 164 0.47 -11.74 -0.71
C MET A 164 0.52 -13.09 0.04
N VAL A 165 1.53 -13.93 -0.22
CA VAL A 165 1.74 -15.17 0.53
C VAL A 165 2.04 -14.85 2.00
N GLY A 166 2.86 -13.82 2.28
CA GLY A 166 3.11 -13.33 3.64
C GLY A 166 1.82 -12.86 4.32
N PHE A 167 1.00 -12.07 3.62
CA PHE A 167 -0.33 -11.63 4.08
C PHE A 167 -1.22 -12.81 4.49
N VAL A 168 -1.45 -13.76 3.58
CA VAL A 168 -2.32 -14.94 3.81
C VAL A 168 -1.77 -15.78 4.98
N ALA A 169 -0.46 -16.05 4.99
CA ALA A 169 0.18 -16.85 6.04
C ALA A 169 0.10 -16.17 7.42
N GLY A 170 0.29 -14.84 7.49
CA GLY A 170 0.18 -14.07 8.73
C GLY A 170 -1.23 -14.13 9.32
N ILE A 171 -2.26 -13.89 8.49
CA ILE A 171 -3.66 -13.98 8.89
C ILE A 171 -4.01 -15.39 9.35
N LEU A 172 -3.64 -16.41 8.56
CA LEU A 172 -3.88 -17.82 8.90
C LEU A 172 -3.24 -18.18 10.25
N THR A 173 -2.02 -17.73 10.50
CA THR A 173 -1.34 -18.00 11.77
C THR A 173 -2.03 -17.31 12.95
N SER A 174 -2.49 -16.06 12.77
CA SER A 174 -3.22 -15.31 13.81
C SER A 174 -4.55 -15.98 14.24
N ARG A 175 -5.15 -16.77 13.34
CA ARG A 175 -6.39 -17.51 13.58
C ARG A 175 -6.24 -18.60 14.65
N PHE A 176 -5.08 -19.27 14.68
CA PHE A 176 -4.82 -20.39 15.58
C PHE A 176 -4.09 -19.98 16.87
N LEU A 177 -3.51 -18.78 16.90
CA LEU A 177 -2.80 -18.29 18.08
C LEU A 177 -3.71 -17.48 19.01
N SER A 178 -3.40 -17.50 20.30
CA SER A 178 -4.04 -16.62 21.27
C SER A 178 -3.54 -15.18 21.08
N THR A 179 -4.37 -14.20 21.45
CA THR A 179 -4.07 -12.77 21.28
C THR A 179 -2.68 -12.37 21.80
N THR A 180 -2.27 -12.87 22.96
CA THR A 180 -0.94 -12.59 23.54
C THR A 180 0.18 -13.17 22.69
N VAL A 181 0.04 -14.42 22.25
CA VAL A 181 1.06 -15.12 21.46
C VAL A 181 1.14 -14.50 20.08
N THR A 182 0.02 -14.04 19.50
CA THR A 182 0.01 -13.33 18.21
C THR A 182 0.91 -12.11 18.23
N PHE A 183 0.80 -11.23 19.24
CA PHE A 183 1.66 -10.05 19.32
C PHE A 183 3.13 -10.39 19.57
N ARG A 184 3.41 -11.42 20.37
CA ARG A 184 4.78 -11.91 20.59
C ARG A 184 5.41 -12.38 19.29
N VAL A 185 4.71 -13.26 18.57
CA VAL A 185 5.18 -13.81 17.29
C VAL A 185 5.36 -12.70 16.27
N ALA A 186 4.39 -11.79 16.12
CA ALA A 186 4.51 -10.63 15.23
C ALA A 186 5.75 -9.78 15.57
N ALA A 187 5.94 -9.40 16.84
CA ALA A 187 7.12 -8.63 17.25
C ALA A 187 8.43 -9.37 16.95
N THR A 188 8.51 -10.67 17.26
CA THR A 188 9.72 -11.46 16.96
C THR A 188 9.99 -11.59 15.46
N MET A 189 8.96 -11.77 14.64
CA MET A 189 9.09 -11.87 13.19
C MET A 189 9.50 -10.54 12.56
N ALA A 190 8.99 -9.41 13.06
CA ALA A 190 9.44 -8.08 12.63
C ALA A 190 10.92 -7.83 12.96
N VAL A 191 11.35 -8.18 14.18
CA VAL A 191 12.77 -8.10 14.56
C VAL A 191 13.62 -9.00 13.68
N PHE A 192 13.17 -10.23 13.42
CA PHE A 192 13.87 -11.16 12.54
C PHE A 192 13.95 -10.64 11.10
N ALA A 193 12.87 -10.05 10.57
CA ALA A 193 12.87 -9.40 9.26
C ALA A 193 13.89 -8.26 9.19
N ALA A 194 13.96 -7.42 10.23
CA ALA A 194 14.92 -6.33 10.30
C ALA A 194 16.37 -6.82 10.37
N LEU A 195 16.65 -7.84 11.19
CA LEU A 195 17.97 -8.45 11.30
C LEU A 195 18.38 -9.14 9.99
N TYR A 196 17.45 -9.86 9.36
CA TYR A 196 17.67 -10.48 8.06
C TYR A 196 18.01 -9.42 7.00
N ALA A 197 17.24 -8.33 6.95
CA ALA A 197 17.51 -7.22 6.03
C ALA A 197 18.88 -6.56 6.29
N ARG A 198 19.32 -6.42 7.54
CA ARG A 198 20.63 -5.84 7.89
C ARG A 198 21.80 -6.77 7.59
N VAL A 199 21.67 -8.06 7.86
CA VAL A 199 22.80 -9.00 7.80
C VAL A 199 22.87 -9.68 6.43
N LEU A 200 21.78 -10.24 5.96
CA LEU A 200 21.75 -11.20 4.84
C LEU A 200 21.38 -10.57 3.50
N LEU A 201 20.70 -9.42 3.49
CA LEU A 201 20.42 -8.72 2.24
C LEU A 201 21.74 -8.19 1.65
N VAL A 202 21.95 -8.32 0.35
CA VAL A 202 23.11 -7.76 -0.34
C VAL A 202 22.83 -6.28 -0.66
N GLU A 203 23.85 -5.43 -0.67
CA GLU A 203 23.65 -4.04 -1.12
C GLU A 203 23.41 -4.04 -2.63
N SER A 204 22.42 -3.27 -3.11
CA SER A 204 22.17 -3.20 -4.55
C SER A 204 23.26 -2.38 -5.23
N CYS A 205 23.88 -2.95 -6.26
CA CYS A 205 24.98 -2.30 -6.99
C CYS A 205 24.43 -1.29 -7.99
N ARG A 206 24.62 0.01 -7.73
CA ARG A 206 24.33 1.05 -8.73
C ARG A 206 25.29 0.98 -9.92
N PRO A 207 24.80 1.04 -11.19
CA PRO A 207 25.64 1.11 -12.38
C PRO A 207 26.38 2.46 -12.62
N GLY A 208 26.82 3.16 -11.57
CA GLY A 208 27.46 4.48 -11.73
C GLY A 208 28.24 5.04 -10.54
N GLY A 209 28.45 4.26 -9.47
CA GLY A 209 29.19 4.69 -8.27
C GLY A 209 30.49 3.93 -8.12
N ALA A 210 31.39 4.04 -9.10
CA ALA A 210 32.76 3.54 -8.93
C ALA A 210 33.48 4.40 -7.89
N SER A 211 33.77 3.78 -6.75
CA SER A 211 35.05 3.85 -6.04
C SER A 211 35.89 5.13 -6.22
N THR A 212 35.72 6.10 -5.32
CA THR A 212 36.80 7.06 -5.02
C THR A 212 37.44 6.69 -3.70
N SER A 213 38.27 5.66 -3.72
CA SER A 213 39.38 5.55 -2.77
C SER A 213 40.56 4.82 -3.43
N ALA A 214 41.72 5.45 -3.30
CA ALA A 214 43.08 4.97 -3.59
C ALA A 214 43.55 4.94 -5.06
N GLN A 215 44.10 6.08 -5.51
CA GLN A 215 45.45 6.11 -6.09
C GLN A 215 46.22 7.33 -5.56
N SER A 216 47.46 7.05 -5.16
CA SER A 216 48.38 7.87 -4.38
C SER A 216 49.22 8.83 -5.23
N SER A 217 49.55 9.99 -4.64
CA SER A 217 50.84 10.70 -4.71
C SER A 217 51.40 11.15 -6.07
N GLN A 218 51.43 12.47 -6.30
CA GLN A 218 52.69 13.20 -6.61
C GLN A 218 52.54 14.74 -6.60
N SER A 219 53.36 15.36 -5.74
CA SER A 219 54.03 16.69 -5.81
C SER A 219 53.26 17.98 -6.15
N ILE A 220 53.21 18.86 -5.14
CA ILE A 220 53.21 20.33 -5.30
C ILE A 220 54.61 20.76 -5.77
N PRO A 221 54.72 21.71 -6.73
CA PRO A 221 55.48 22.92 -6.40
C PRO A 221 54.75 24.22 -6.77
N THR A 222 54.85 25.14 -5.82
CA THR A 222 54.55 26.56 -5.82
C THR A 222 55.15 27.37 -6.98
N SER A 223 54.38 28.31 -7.55
CA SER A 223 54.93 29.62 -7.95
C SER A 223 53.86 30.72 -8.12
N ARG A 224 53.93 31.70 -7.21
CA ARG A 224 53.83 33.17 -7.38
C ARG A 224 52.49 33.76 -7.86
N LEU A 225 51.75 34.44 -6.98
CA LEU A 225 51.80 35.88 -6.63
C LEU A 225 51.36 36.83 -7.75
N SER A 226 50.23 37.51 -7.55
CA SER A 226 50.03 38.99 -7.59
C SER A 226 48.56 39.34 -7.93
N GLY A 227 47.74 39.75 -6.95
CA GLY A 227 47.20 41.12 -6.90
C GLY A 227 45.70 41.13 -6.50
N PRO A 228 45.15 42.21 -5.90
CA PRO A 228 44.21 42.10 -4.78
C PRO A 228 42.78 42.68 -4.98
N GLU A 229 41.84 42.18 -4.14
CA GLU A 229 40.58 42.79 -3.61
C GLU A 229 39.33 42.87 -4.54
N PRO A 230 38.09 42.99 -3.99
CA PRO A 230 37.46 42.20 -2.93
C PRO A 230 35.98 41.82 -3.24
N GLY A 231 35.43 40.79 -2.58
CA GLY A 231 33.98 40.59 -2.44
C GLY A 231 33.36 39.49 -3.30
N GLY A 232 33.11 38.32 -2.69
CA GLY A 232 32.30 37.25 -3.26
C GLY A 232 32.09 36.14 -2.24
N GLU A 233 30.85 35.94 -1.83
CA GLU A 233 30.37 34.93 -0.87
C GLU A 233 30.81 33.48 -1.22
N PRO A 234 30.89 32.57 -0.22
CA PRO A 234 31.24 31.17 -0.46
C PRO A 234 30.17 30.45 -1.30
N PRO A 235 30.54 29.51 -2.19
CA PRO A 235 29.57 28.80 -3.03
C PRO A 235 28.65 27.92 -2.17
N LEU A 236 27.38 28.33 -2.12
CA LEU A 236 26.25 27.60 -1.57
C LEU A 236 26.06 26.25 -2.26
N LEU A 237 25.82 25.24 -1.42
CA LEU A 237 25.04 24.00 -1.60
C LEU A 237 24.55 23.67 -3.03
N PRO A 238 24.82 22.46 -3.55
CA PRO A 238 24.31 22.07 -4.87
C PRO A 238 22.78 22.03 -4.85
N SER A 239 22.24 22.87 -5.73
CA SER A 239 20.82 23.09 -6.00
C SER A 239 20.00 21.80 -6.01
N VAL A 240 19.04 21.75 -5.09
CA VAL A 240 17.92 20.80 -5.11
C VAL A 240 17.21 20.99 -6.46
N LYS A 241 17.14 19.93 -7.28
CA LYS A 241 16.34 19.93 -8.50
C LYS A 241 14.94 20.46 -8.16
N ALA A 242 14.51 21.50 -8.88
CA ALA A 242 13.29 22.23 -8.63
C ALA A 242 12.08 21.29 -8.47
N PRO A 243 11.09 21.64 -7.61
CA PRO A 243 9.86 20.89 -7.54
C PRO A 243 9.13 20.98 -8.88
N LEU A 244 8.63 19.82 -9.32
CA LEU A 244 7.80 19.63 -10.51
C LEU A 244 6.75 20.75 -10.61
N SER A 245 6.85 21.59 -11.65
CA SER A 245 5.99 22.75 -11.86
C SER A 245 4.55 22.31 -12.13
N LEU A 246 3.62 22.68 -11.24
CA LEU A 246 2.18 22.39 -11.36
C LEU A 246 1.54 22.98 -12.65
N ARG A 247 2.16 23.99 -13.26
CA ARG A 247 1.68 24.59 -14.51
C ARG A 247 1.94 23.70 -15.74
N ASP A 248 3.01 22.91 -15.72
CA ASP A 248 3.34 22.00 -16.82
C ASP A 248 2.50 20.71 -16.76
N LEU A 249 2.01 20.33 -15.57
CA LEU A 249 0.99 19.28 -15.43
C LEU A 249 -0.36 19.70 -16.03
N THR A 250 -0.76 20.97 -15.91
CA THR A 250 -2.08 21.40 -16.40
C THR A 250 -2.19 21.44 -17.93
N THR A 251 -1.08 21.58 -18.64
CA THR A 251 -1.05 21.62 -20.12
C THR A 251 -0.85 20.25 -20.76
N SER A 252 -0.11 19.31 -20.14
CA SER A 252 0.03 17.92 -20.67
C SER A 252 -1.16 17.00 -20.31
N PHE A 253 -1.82 17.19 -19.16
CA PHE A 253 -2.90 16.29 -18.70
C PHE A 253 -4.33 16.73 -19.10
N GLY A 254 -4.46 17.63 -20.07
CA GLY A 254 -5.74 18.18 -20.55
C GLY A 254 -6.67 17.18 -21.27
N CYS A 255 -6.28 15.92 -21.42
CA CYS A 255 -7.13 14.89 -22.02
C CYS A 255 -8.31 14.56 -21.08
N LEU A 256 -9.53 14.74 -21.58
CA LEU A 256 -10.78 14.42 -20.88
C LEU A 256 -10.78 12.98 -20.33
N THR A 257 -10.11 12.04 -21.01
CA THR A 257 -9.97 10.64 -20.59
C THR A 257 -9.10 10.48 -19.35
N PHE A 258 -7.95 11.16 -19.29
CA PHE A 258 -7.06 11.11 -18.12
C PHE A 258 -7.72 11.72 -16.88
N SER A 259 -8.39 12.87 -17.05
CA SER A 259 -9.16 13.50 -15.98
C SER A 259 -10.25 12.58 -15.43
N ARG A 260 -11.00 11.90 -16.31
CA ARG A 260 -12.01 10.91 -15.89
C ARG A 260 -11.39 9.69 -15.20
N ALA A 261 -10.26 9.18 -15.68
CA ALA A 261 -9.54 8.07 -15.05
C ALA A 261 -9.08 8.45 -13.63
N ALA A 262 -8.58 9.67 -13.43
CA ALA A 262 -8.21 10.19 -12.12
C ALA A 262 -9.43 10.29 -11.18
N VAL A 263 -10.59 10.75 -11.67
CA VAL A 263 -11.85 10.77 -10.89
C VAL A 263 -12.28 9.35 -10.49
N VAL A 264 -12.21 8.38 -11.42
CA VAL A 264 -12.52 6.98 -11.11
C VAL A 264 -11.55 6.42 -10.07
N ALA A 265 -10.25 6.71 -10.20
CA ALA A 265 -9.22 6.29 -9.24
C ALA A 265 -9.44 6.89 -7.85
N PHE A 266 -9.80 8.17 -7.78
CA PHE A 266 -10.16 8.87 -6.56
C PHE A 266 -11.36 8.21 -5.88
N LEU A 267 -12.48 8.04 -6.61
CA LEU A 267 -13.72 7.49 -6.06
C LEU A 267 -13.58 6.02 -5.63
N SER A 268 -12.85 5.22 -6.42
CA SER A 268 -12.55 3.82 -6.08
C SER A 268 -11.74 3.74 -4.79
N SER A 269 -10.68 4.53 -4.68
CA SER A 269 -9.82 4.56 -3.48
C SER A 269 -10.56 5.14 -2.27
N LEU A 270 -11.44 6.11 -2.48
CA LEU A 270 -12.29 6.69 -1.43
C LEU A 270 -13.22 5.61 -0.84
N GLY A 271 -13.82 4.76 -1.67
CA GLY A 271 -14.65 3.64 -1.20
C GLY A 271 -13.83 2.56 -0.48
N GLU A 272 -12.69 2.17 -1.06
CA GLU A 272 -11.80 1.15 -0.51
C GLU A 272 -11.27 1.53 0.88
N GLY A 273 -10.73 2.74 1.03
CA GLY A 273 -10.22 3.24 2.31
C GLY A 273 -11.29 3.30 3.41
N GLY A 274 -12.56 3.54 3.03
CA GLY A 274 -13.67 3.74 3.96
C GLY A 274 -14.19 2.41 4.46
N LEU A 275 -14.26 1.43 3.56
CA LEU A 275 -14.54 0.05 3.90
C LEU A 275 -13.45 -0.49 4.83
N GLN A 276 -12.17 -0.27 4.52
CA GLN A 276 -11.05 -0.74 5.33
C GLN A 276 -11.06 -0.14 6.75
N ALA A 277 -11.45 1.13 6.90
CA ALA A 277 -11.50 1.81 8.20
C ALA A 277 -12.65 1.31 9.08
N SER A 278 -13.81 1.00 8.48
CA SER A 278 -15.07 0.78 9.20
C SER A 278 -15.52 -0.68 9.30
N LEU A 279 -15.11 -1.57 8.39
CA LEU A 279 -15.70 -2.90 8.23
C LEU A 279 -15.59 -3.79 9.49
N LEU A 280 -14.39 -3.96 10.05
CA LEU A 280 -14.20 -4.86 11.19
C LEU A 280 -14.95 -4.38 12.44
N TYR A 281 -15.01 -3.07 12.66
CA TYR A 281 -15.78 -2.49 13.76
C TYR A 281 -17.29 -2.62 13.56
N TYR A 282 -17.78 -2.47 12.32
CA TYR A 282 -19.17 -2.75 11.98
C TYR A 282 -19.53 -4.21 12.26
N LEU A 283 -18.69 -5.16 11.83
CA LEU A 283 -18.89 -6.58 12.05
C LEU A 283 -18.84 -6.94 13.55
N LYS A 284 -17.96 -6.28 14.32
CA LYS A 284 -17.96 -6.39 15.79
C LYS A 284 -19.29 -5.93 16.38
N ALA A 285 -19.74 -4.73 16.04
CA ALA A 285 -20.94 -4.12 16.60
C ALA A 285 -22.26 -4.81 16.21
N ARG A 286 -22.29 -5.44 15.02
CA ARG A 286 -23.49 -6.07 14.45
C ARG A 286 -23.62 -7.55 14.81
N PHE A 287 -22.51 -8.29 14.81
CA PHE A 287 -22.50 -9.75 14.95
C PHE A 287 -21.63 -10.26 16.11
N ASN A 288 -21.03 -9.36 16.89
CA ASN A 288 -20.11 -9.68 17.98
C ASN A 288 -18.95 -10.56 17.53
N PHE A 289 -18.45 -10.31 16.31
CA PHE A 289 -17.39 -11.12 15.75
C PHE A 289 -16.12 -11.07 16.61
N SER A 290 -15.46 -12.22 16.73
CA SER A 290 -14.16 -12.32 17.39
C SER A 290 -13.01 -12.22 16.39
N LYS A 291 -11.79 -12.07 16.90
CA LYS A 291 -10.54 -12.11 16.10
C LYS A 291 -10.51 -13.27 15.10
N ASP A 292 -11.09 -14.40 15.48
CA ASP A 292 -11.08 -15.62 14.68
C ASP A 292 -11.94 -15.45 13.42
N GLN A 293 -13.12 -14.86 13.57
CA GLN A 293 -14.03 -14.58 12.46
C GLN A 293 -13.52 -13.44 11.58
N PHE A 294 -12.83 -12.45 12.17
CA PHE A 294 -12.11 -11.45 11.39
C PHE A 294 -10.99 -12.07 10.57
N ALA A 295 -10.23 -13.00 11.14
CA ALA A 295 -9.18 -13.72 10.42
C ALA A 295 -9.78 -14.57 9.29
N ASP A 296 -10.88 -15.28 9.52
CA ASP A 296 -11.55 -16.09 8.50
C ASP A 296 -12.02 -15.23 7.31
N ILE A 297 -12.62 -14.06 7.58
CA ILE A 297 -13.07 -13.10 6.55
C ILE A 297 -11.90 -12.53 5.75
N LEU A 298 -10.84 -12.09 6.42
CA LEU A 298 -9.64 -11.56 5.78
C LEU A 298 -8.91 -12.64 4.97
N LEU A 299 -8.91 -13.89 5.44
CA LEU A 299 -8.31 -15.03 4.75
C LEU A 299 -9.08 -15.37 3.47
N ILE A 300 -10.40 -15.43 3.54
CA ILE A 300 -11.26 -15.68 2.37
C ILE A 300 -11.05 -14.57 1.32
N GLY A 301 -11.11 -13.30 1.74
CA GLY A 301 -10.88 -12.16 0.84
C GLY A 301 -9.47 -12.16 0.25
N GLY A 302 -8.47 -12.55 1.04
CA GLY A 302 -7.09 -12.72 0.64
C GLY A 302 -6.86 -13.74 -0.45
N ILE A 303 -7.35 -14.96 -0.21
CA ILE A 303 -7.24 -16.08 -1.15
C ILE A 303 -8.02 -15.75 -2.43
N ALA A 304 -9.25 -15.22 -2.30
CA ALA A 304 -10.05 -14.79 -3.44
C ALA A 304 -9.35 -13.69 -4.27
N GLY A 305 -8.74 -12.71 -3.59
CA GLY A 305 -7.94 -11.66 -4.21
C GLY A 305 -6.70 -12.19 -4.93
N ALA A 306 -5.98 -13.13 -4.31
CA ALA A 306 -4.81 -13.76 -4.90
C ALA A 306 -5.18 -14.58 -6.15
N ILE A 307 -6.23 -15.41 -6.07
CA ILE A 307 -6.76 -16.16 -7.23
C ILE A 307 -7.14 -15.19 -8.36
N SER A 308 -7.77 -14.08 -8.00
CA SER A 308 -8.18 -13.07 -8.99
C SER A 308 -6.98 -12.45 -9.71
N GLN A 309 -5.94 -12.05 -8.97
CA GLN A 309 -4.75 -11.44 -9.56
C GLN A 309 -3.91 -12.43 -10.39
N LEU A 310 -3.78 -13.68 -9.95
CA LEU A 310 -2.94 -14.68 -10.62
C LEU A 310 -3.61 -15.34 -11.82
N PHE A 311 -4.92 -15.57 -11.76
CA PHE A 311 -5.64 -16.37 -12.77
C PHE A 311 -6.72 -15.57 -13.49
N LEU A 312 -7.54 -14.83 -12.74
CA LEU A 312 -8.71 -14.16 -13.32
C LEU A 312 -8.31 -12.96 -14.17
N MET A 313 -7.37 -12.13 -13.71
CA MET A 313 -6.88 -10.95 -14.44
C MET A 313 -6.26 -11.34 -15.79
N PRO A 314 -5.29 -12.29 -15.89
CA PRO A 314 -4.72 -12.66 -17.18
C PRO A 314 -5.72 -13.32 -18.15
N LEU A 315 -6.79 -13.94 -17.62
CA LEU A 315 -7.83 -14.59 -18.43
C LEU A 315 -8.87 -13.59 -18.96
N LEU A 316 -9.31 -12.66 -18.11
CA LEU A 316 -10.38 -11.72 -18.45
C LEU A 316 -9.89 -10.52 -19.25
N VAL A 317 -8.67 -10.04 -19.02
CA VAL A 317 -8.15 -8.85 -19.71
C VAL A 317 -8.14 -9.02 -21.24
N PRO A 318 -7.63 -10.13 -21.82
CA PRO A 318 -7.62 -10.31 -23.28
C PRO A 318 -9.02 -10.50 -23.89
N THR A 319 -9.99 -10.97 -23.11
CA THR A 319 -11.32 -11.34 -23.61
C THR A 319 -12.35 -10.22 -23.44
N VAL A 320 -12.31 -9.49 -22.32
CA VAL A 320 -13.28 -8.46 -21.93
C VAL A 320 -12.77 -7.05 -22.20
N GLY A 321 -11.44 -6.86 -22.16
CA GLY A 321 -10.81 -5.53 -22.20
C GLY A 321 -10.83 -4.80 -20.85
N GLU A 322 -9.88 -3.91 -20.63
CA GLU A 322 -9.67 -3.24 -19.34
C GLU A 322 -10.80 -2.29 -18.93
N ASP A 323 -11.37 -1.51 -19.86
CA ASP A 323 -12.41 -0.52 -19.54
C ASP A 323 -13.72 -1.17 -19.08
N ARG A 324 -14.08 -2.27 -19.75
CA ARG A 324 -15.24 -3.08 -19.39
C ARG A 324 -15.00 -3.83 -18.08
N LEU A 325 -13.81 -4.40 -17.91
CA LEU A 325 -13.43 -5.10 -16.69
C LEU A 325 -13.43 -4.15 -15.47
N LEU A 326 -12.92 -2.92 -15.64
CA LEU A 326 -12.99 -1.87 -14.63
C LEU A 326 -14.43 -1.57 -14.24
N SER A 327 -15.31 -1.37 -15.23
CA SER A 327 -16.72 -1.07 -14.98
C SER A 327 -17.42 -2.23 -14.24
N VAL A 328 -17.15 -3.48 -14.63
CA VAL A 328 -17.69 -4.67 -13.93
C VAL A 328 -17.16 -4.75 -12.50
N GLY A 329 -15.86 -4.52 -12.28
CA GLY A 329 -15.25 -4.52 -10.96
C GLY A 329 -15.81 -3.45 -10.03
N LEU A 330 -16.07 -2.23 -10.53
CA LEU A 330 -16.66 -1.13 -9.74
C LEU A 330 -18.11 -1.42 -9.37
N LEU A 331 -18.90 -1.99 -10.28
CA LEU A 331 -20.26 -2.43 -9.97
C LEU A 331 -20.25 -3.55 -8.93
N ALA A 332 -19.35 -4.53 -9.09
CA ALA A 332 -19.15 -5.58 -8.10
C ALA A 332 -18.72 -5.01 -6.74
N SER A 333 -17.89 -3.96 -6.72
CA SER A 333 -17.51 -3.24 -5.50
C SER A 333 -18.70 -2.63 -4.79
N PHE A 334 -19.58 -1.94 -5.54
CA PHE A 334 -20.80 -1.39 -4.97
C PHE A 334 -21.69 -2.48 -4.38
N ILE A 335 -21.95 -3.55 -5.14
CA ILE A 335 -22.77 -4.68 -4.68
C ILE A 335 -22.15 -5.32 -3.43
N ASN A 336 -20.83 -5.48 -3.39
CA ASN A 336 -20.11 -6.04 -2.26
C ASN A 336 -20.32 -5.23 -0.98
N ILE A 337 -20.09 -3.91 -1.06
CA ILE A 337 -20.25 -2.99 0.08
C ILE A 337 -21.72 -2.86 0.48
N PHE A 338 -22.63 -2.86 -0.49
CA PHE A 338 -24.07 -2.85 -0.25
C PHE A 338 -24.51 -4.09 0.54
N LEU A 339 -24.06 -5.27 0.15
CA LEU A 339 -24.34 -6.52 0.88
C LEU A 339 -23.75 -6.52 2.30
N TYR A 340 -22.56 -5.96 2.50
CA TYR A 340 -22.03 -5.73 3.85
C TYR A 340 -22.92 -4.78 4.67
N SER A 341 -23.41 -3.70 4.06
CA SER A 341 -24.27 -2.72 4.73
C SER A 341 -25.58 -3.34 5.22
N ILE A 342 -26.21 -4.21 4.44
CA ILE A 342 -27.52 -4.80 4.79
C ILE A 342 -27.39 -6.14 5.52
N ALA A 343 -26.18 -6.56 5.91
CA ALA A 343 -25.91 -7.89 6.41
C ALA A 343 -26.93 -8.32 7.49
N TRP A 344 -27.82 -9.24 7.09
CA TRP A 344 -28.93 -9.71 7.92
C TRP A 344 -28.55 -10.95 8.74
N ALA A 345 -27.53 -11.68 8.30
CA ALA A 345 -27.03 -12.89 8.94
C ALA A 345 -25.50 -12.92 8.93
N SER A 346 -24.92 -13.66 9.87
CA SER A 346 -23.47 -13.77 10.07
C SER A 346 -22.73 -14.41 8.89
N TRP A 347 -23.40 -15.20 8.05
CA TRP A 347 -22.80 -15.83 6.87
C TRP A 347 -22.60 -14.85 5.70
N VAL A 348 -23.37 -13.74 5.66
CA VAL A 348 -23.34 -12.76 4.55
C VAL A 348 -21.94 -12.16 4.38
N PRO A 349 -21.26 -11.68 5.45
CA PRO A 349 -19.85 -11.25 5.38
C PRO A 349 -18.87 -12.26 4.77
N TYR A 350 -19.07 -13.56 5.00
CA TYR A 350 -18.19 -14.59 4.43
C TYR A 350 -18.44 -14.74 2.93
N MET A 351 -19.70 -14.71 2.50
CA MET A 351 -20.05 -14.75 1.08
C MET A 351 -19.53 -13.51 0.33
N THR A 352 -19.69 -12.32 0.90
CA THR A 352 -19.17 -11.08 0.29
C THR A 352 -17.65 -11.06 0.25
N SER A 353 -16.96 -11.67 1.22
CA SER A 353 -15.50 -11.82 1.17
C SER A 353 -15.01 -12.57 -0.07
N VAL A 354 -15.74 -13.60 -0.53
CA VAL A 354 -15.41 -14.31 -1.78
C VAL A 354 -15.58 -13.38 -3.00
N ALA A 355 -16.62 -12.55 -3.00
CA ALA A 355 -16.89 -11.61 -4.08
C ALA A 355 -15.84 -10.50 -4.24
N VAL A 356 -14.92 -10.34 -3.27
CA VAL A 356 -13.75 -9.44 -3.37
C VAL A 356 -12.86 -9.77 -4.58
N ALA A 357 -12.90 -11.02 -5.07
CA ALA A 357 -12.19 -11.42 -6.28
C ALA A 357 -12.46 -10.48 -7.47
N MET A 358 -13.70 -10.02 -7.67
CA MET A 358 -14.01 -9.09 -8.76
C MET A 358 -13.60 -7.64 -8.45
N THR A 359 -13.60 -7.28 -7.16
CA THR A 359 -13.32 -5.93 -6.70
C THR A 359 -11.84 -5.55 -6.82
N ILE A 360 -10.96 -6.52 -6.59
CA ILE A 360 -9.50 -6.29 -6.57
C ILE A 360 -8.92 -5.99 -7.97
N LEU A 361 -9.69 -6.21 -9.03
CA LEU A 361 -9.28 -5.98 -10.42
C LEU A 361 -9.28 -4.49 -10.81
N CYS A 362 -10.01 -3.65 -10.08
CA CYS A 362 -10.16 -2.23 -10.39
C CYS A 362 -8.82 -1.47 -10.43
N GLN A 363 -7.98 -1.64 -9.39
CA GLN A 363 -6.72 -0.91 -9.26
C GLN A 363 -5.72 -1.23 -10.40
N PRO A 364 -5.48 -2.51 -10.77
CA PRO A 364 -4.72 -2.85 -11.96
C PRO A 364 -5.28 -2.23 -13.25
N CYS A 365 -6.60 -2.35 -13.48
CA CYS A 365 -7.23 -1.80 -14.70
C CYS A 365 -7.05 -0.27 -14.79
N ILE A 366 -7.27 0.47 -13.70
CA ILE A 366 -7.05 1.93 -13.66
C ILE A 366 -5.61 2.27 -14.07
N ARG A 367 -4.63 1.58 -13.49
CA ARG A 367 -3.21 1.84 -13.78
C ARG A 367 -2.86 1.55 -15.23
N THR A 368 -3.41 0.48 -15.80
CA THR A 368 -3.14 0.12 -17.20
C THR A 368 -3.80 1.06 -18.19
N ILE A 369 -5.06 1.47 -17.97
CA ILE A 369 -5.76 2.47 -18.79
C ILE A 369 -4.96 3.77 -18.81
N VAL A 370 -4.54 4.27 -17.64
CA VAL A 370 -3.73 5.49 -17.55
C VAL A 370 -2.38 5.33 -18.24
N SER A 371 -1.75 4.14 -18.16
CA SER A 371 -0.48 3.89 -18.84
C SER A 371 -0.58 3.88 -20.37
N LYS A 372 -1.75 3.58 -20.94
CA LYS A 372 -1.98 3.59 -22.40
C LYS A 372 -2.23 4.99 -22.96
N GLU A 373 -2.78 5.88 -22.14
CA GLU A 373 -3.08 7.26 -22.52
C GLU A 373 -1.88 8.21 -22.34
N ALA A 374 -0.88 7.82 -21.54
CA ALA A 374 0.32 8.62 -21.30
C ALA A 374 1.42 8.34 -22.34
N GLU A 375 2.12 9.38 -22.78
CA GLU A 375 3.30 9.22 -23.63
C GLU A 375 4.43 8.49 -22.89
N PRO A 376 5.33 7.77 -23.60
CA PRO A 376 6.44 7.04 -22.98
C PRO A 376 7.36 7.92 -22.10
N SER A 377 7.52 9.20 -22.45
CA SER A 377 8.26 10.21 -21.68
C SER A 377 7.54 10.65 -20.39
N GLU A 378 6.21 10.56 -20.35
CA GLU A 378 5.36 11.07 -19.27
C GLU A 378 4.78 9.96 -18.37
N GLN A 379 5.03 8.68 -18.67
CA GLN A 379 4.46 7.54 -17.96
C GLN A 379 4.72 7.58 -16.45
N GLY A 380 5.92 7.97 -16.04
CA GLY A 380 6.28 8.12 -14.62
C GLY A 380 5.46 9.22 -13.92
N ALA A 381 5.27 10.37 -14.58
CA ALA A 381 4.49 11.48 -14.05
C ALA A 381 3.00 11.12 -13.95
N ALA A 382 2.46 10.45 -14.96
CA ALA A 382 1.07 9.99 -14.97
C ALA A 382 0.77 9.01 -13.82
N GLN A 383 1.63 8.02 -13.60
CA GLN A 383 1.45 7.04 -12.51
C GLN A 383 1.65 7.67 -11.12
N ALA A 384 2.58 8.63 -11.00
CA ALA A 384 2.75 9.40 -9.78
C ALA A 384 1.50 10.25 -9.47
N CYS A 385 0.90 10.88 -10.48
CA CYS A 385 -0.35 11.64 -10.35
C CYS A 385 -1.49 10.75 -9.84
N ILE A 386 -1.73 9.59 -10.46
CA ILE A 386 -2.76 8.65 -9.99
C ILE A 386 -2.50 8.18 -8.56
N SER A 387 -1.24 7.85 -8.24
CA SER A 387 -0.88 7.43 -6.88
C SER A 387 -1.13 8.52 -5.84
N ALA A 388 -0.87 9.79 -6.18
CA ALA A 388 -1.16 10.93 -5.33
C ALA A 388 -2.68 11.12 -5.13
N VAL A 389 -3.47 10.98 -6.20
CA VAL A 389 -4.94 11.04 -6.16
C VAL A 389 -5.52 9.95 -5.25
N CYS A 390 -5.06 8.70 -5.41
CA CYS A 390 -5.50 7.59 -4.56
C CYS A 390 -5.08 7.80 -3.09
N SER A 391 -3.88 8.31 -2.85
CA SER A 391 -3.39 8.62 -1.50
C SER A 391 -4.23 9.71 -0.84
N PHE A 392 -4.57 10.77 -1.57
CA PHE A 392 -5.45 11.83 -1.09
C PHE A 392 -6.86 11.30 -0.74
N ALA A 393 -7.41 10.43 -1.59
CA ALA A 393 -8.68 9.76 -1.30
C ALA A 393 -8.62 8.93 -0.02
N ASN A 394 -7.53 8.19 0.22
CA ASN A 394 -7.32 7.38 1.42
C ASN A 394 -7.15 8.21 2.71
N ILE A 395 -6.75 9.49 2.61
CA ILE A 395 -6.74 10.42 3.74
C ILE A 395 -8.15 10.90 4.06
N LEU A 396 -8.91 11.31 3.03
CA LEU A 396 -10.26 11.85 3.20
C LEU A 396 -11.28 10.78 3.60
N SER A 397 -11.12 9.57 3.08
CA SER A 397 -12.05 8.47 3.27
C SER A 397 -12.37 8.16 4.74
N PRO A 398 -11.40 7.84 5.61
CA PRO A 398 -11.70 7.58 7.01
C PRO A 398 -12.26 8.80 7.74
N LEU A 399 -11.86 10.02 7.36
CA LEU A 399 -12.39 11.26 7.97
C LEU A 399 -13.87 11.47 7.63
N ALA A 400 -14.32 11.03 6.46
CA ALA A 400 -15.73 11.12 6.07
C ALA A 400 -16.55 9.96 6.66
N PHE A 401 -16.06 8.73 6.55
CA PHE A 401 -16.89 7.55 6.82
C PHE A 401 -16.80 7.02 8.24
N THR A 402 -15.68 7.18 8.95
CA THR A 402 -15.59 6.68 10.34
C THR A 402 -16.49 7.44 11.32
N PRO A 403 -16.68 8.78 11.23
CA PRO A 403 -17.66 9.47 12.08
C PRO A 403 -19.09 9.05 11.76
N LEU A 404 -19.38 8.82 10.47
CA LEU A 404 -20.70 8.36 10.05
C LEU A 404 -20.99 6.94 10.58
N THR A 405 -20.04 6.01 10.43
CA THR A 405 -20.14 4.67 11.03
C THR A 405 -20.26 4.75 12.56
N ALA A 406 -19.49 5.61 13.22
CA ALA A 406 -19.55 5.80 14.66
C ALA A 406 -20.93 6.32 15.12
N LEU A 407 -21.54 7.25 14.38
CA LEU A 407 -22.88 7.79 14.67
C LEU A 407 -23.96 6.71 14.55
N PHE A 408 -23.98 5.96 13.44
CA PHE A 408 -25.02 4.94 13.19
C PHE A 408 -24.87 3.67 14.02
N LEU A 409 -23.71 3.46 14.64
CA LEU A 409 -23.49 2.41 15.65
C LEU A 409 -23.71 2.90 17.08
N SER A 410 -23.89 4.21 17.29
CA SER A 410 -24.18 4.80 18.61
C SER A 410 -25.68 4.76 18.94
N GLU A 411 -26.02 5.01 20.20
CA GLU A 411 -27.41 5.16 20.65
C GLU A 411 -28.08 6.44 20.10
N ALA A 412 -27.29 7.40 19.61
CA ALA A 412 -27.77 8.67 19.06
C ALA A 412 -28.12 8.60 17.56
N ALA A 413 -28.26 7.40 16.99
CA ALA A 413 -28.56 7.24 15.57
C ALA A 413 -29.95 7.81 15.23
N PRO A 414 -30.08 8.63 14.16
CA PRO A 414 -31.35 9.26 13.79
C PRO A 414 -32.40 8.25 13.31
N PHE A 415 -31.97 7.08 12.82
CA PHE A 415 -32.82 5.96 12.46
C PHE A 415 -32.07 4.64 12.62
N ASN A 416 -32.82 3.54 12.78
CA ASN A 416 -32.25 2.23 13.04
C ASN A 416 -31.72 1.56 11.75
N PHE A 417 -30.51 1.94 11.34
CA PHE A 417 -29.78 1.25 10.29
C PHE A 417 -28.26 1.23 10.56
N PRO A 418 -27.77 0.23 11.31
CA PRO A 418 -26.35 0.14 11.71
C PRO A 418 -25.35 0.14 10.55
N GLY A 419 -25.78 -0.34 9.37
CA GLY A 419 -24.95 -0.40 8.17
C GLY A 419 -24.91 0.87 7.34
N PHE A 420 -25.67 1.90 7.68
CA PHE A 420 -25.79 3.11 6.85
C PHE A 420 -24.44 3.75 6.51
N GLY A 421 -23.49 3.76 7.46
CA GLY A 421 -22.14 4.25 7.20
C GLY A 421 -21.46 3.50 6.04
N LEU A 422 -21.61 2.17 5.97
CA LEU A 422 -21.10 1.36 4.86
C LEU A 422 -21.89 1.59 3.57
N LEU A 423 -23.21 1.82 3.63
CA LEU A 423 -23.99 2.19 2.46
C LEU A 423 -23.45 3.48 1.82
N CYS A 424 -23.14 4.48 2.63
CA CYS A 424 -22.54 5.73 2.16
C CYS A 424 -21.15 5.52 1.55
N VAL A 425 -20.33 4.61 2.10
CA VAL A 425 -19.07 4.19 1.46
C VAL A 425 -19.34 3.63 0.06
N GLY A 426 -20.41 2.84 -0.12
CA GLY A 426 -20.81 2.26 -1.41
C GLY A 426 -21.20 3.29 -2.48
N ILE A 427 -21.59 4.52 -2.11
CA ILE A 427 -21.90 5.58 -3.08
C ILE A 427 -20.67 5.92 -3.93
N ALA A 428 -19.46 5.86 -3.35
CA ALA A 428 -18.21 6.15 -4.05
C ALA A 428 -17.94 5.19 -5.24
N PRO A 429 -17.90 3.85 -5.08
CA PRO A 429 -17.73 2.94 -6.20
C PRO A 429 -18.91 2.97 -7.18
N MET A 430 -20.13 3.27 -6.74
CA MET A 430 -21.27 3.47 -7.66
C MET A 430 -21.08 4.70 -8.55
N ALA A 431 -20.63 5.83 -7.97
CA ALA A 431 -20.29 7.01 -8.74
C ALA A 431 -19.11 6.74 -9.70
N ALA A 432 -18.10 5.99 -9.24
CA ALA A 432 -16.97 5.56 -10.07
C ALA A 432 -17.43 4.71 -11.26
N PHE A 433 -18.38 3.79 -11.05
CA PHE A 433 -18.98 2.98 -12.11
C PHE A 433 -19.70 3.84 -13.16
N ILE A 434 -20.49 4.83 -12.73
CA ILE A 434 -21.16 5.74 -13.67
C ILE A 434 -20.13 6.51 -14.52
N GLN A 435 -19.04 6.98 -13.88
CA GLN A 435 -17.95 7.66 -14.58
C GLN A 435 -17.19 6.71 -15.54
N SER A 436 -16.96 5.45 -15.16
CA SER A 436 -16.27 4.49 -16.02
C SER A 436 -17.08 4.13 -17.28
N LEU A 437 -18.42 4.09 -17.17
CA LEU A 437 -19.29 3.92 -18.34
C LEU A 437 -19.20 5.11 -19.31
N ALA A 438 -19.05 6.32 -18.80
CA ALA A 438 -18.87 7.52 -19.61
C ALA A 438 -17.50 7.53 -20.33
N MET A 439 -16.45 7.00 -19.69
CA MET A 439 -15.13 6.79 -20.30
C MET A 439 -15.17 5.78 -21.45
N ALA A 440 -15.80 4.63 -21.23
CA ALA A 440 -15.91 3.59 -22.26
C ALA A 440 -16.67 4.06 -23.52
N ARG A 441 -17.55 5.07 -23.38
CA ARG A 441 -18.28 5.65 -24.52
C ARG A 441 -17.44 6.65 -25.34
N SER A 442 -16.47 7.33 -24.73
CA SER A 442 -15.62 8.31 -25.43
C SER A 442 -14.55 7.67 -26.33
N GLN A 443 -14.23 6.40 -26.14
CA GLN A 443 -13.22 5.66 -26.92
C GLN A 443 -13.81 4.90 -28.13
N LEU A 444 -15.15 4.84 -28.27
CA LEU A 444 -15.79 4.25 -29.45
C LEU A 444 -15.65 5.22 -30.65
N PRO A 445 -15.23 4.74 -31.84
CA PRO A 445 -15.17 5.59 -33.02
C PRO A 445 -16.57 6.18 -33.31
N PRO A 446 -16.66 7.41 -33.84
CA PRO A 446 -17.95 8.00 -34.17
C PRO A 446 -18.70 7.05 -35.10
N ARG A 447 -19.95 6.71 -34.74
CA ARG A 447 -20.84 5.95 -35.62
C ARG A 447 -20.92 6.73 -36.94
N ARG A 448 -20.30 6.19 -37.99
CA ARG A 448 -20.46 6.67 -39.36
C ARG A 448 -21.87 6.44 -39.85
#